data_AF-A0A939QUN0-F1
#
_entry.id   AF-A0A939QUN0-F1
#
_cell.length_a   1.000
_cell.length_b   1.000
_cell.length_c   1.000
_cell.angle_alpha   90.00
_cell.angle_beta   90.00
_cell.angle_gamma   90.00
#
_symmetry.space_group_name_H-M   'P 1'
#
loop_
_entity.id
_entity.type
_entity.pdbx_description
1 polymer ?
#
loop_
_entity_poly.entity_id
_entity_poly.type
_entity_poly.pdbx_seq_one_letter_code
_entity_poly.pdbx_strand_id
1 'polypeptide(L)'
;MKRFLVGISVAALLVLGVGIPARAALPGEVDRLAGADRYSTSVAISQQYSAGVPVVYIAAGTAFPDGLSAAPAAAAQGGPLLLTAPNQLPAVVRDELLRLQPQKIVVVGGTGAVSAGVYAQLAGIQPEIRRDAGADRYATSRIVNERAFPNGASVVYIASGRDFPDALSSSAAAGSMGGAVLLLDGRKPQVDGGLAELIGTFGPEQIRVAGGTGAVSAGIASHLAQWAPVIRLAGKDRYETSVAISANAFPNATDVSFAAGTGFADALAGAAFAGRRGAPLLVTAGTCLTRSAADLVTQWAPAQRWIFGGAGVVKAGVVYGTICNPAPAFTAPDGLIVGQQVATGTYVSAARSFPCSWVHLNSLNPSPDSVVTGYESTGQKIVTITEDNYGFASDCALWRPIQQAPELAGGVIPGEGVFLTGHQFEPGTYRSIVPPGDGCYWETMSGFEWLLEETMDSGAAAAGAEVTVDITADETGFLTSGCGTWTRIG
;
A
#
# COMPACT_ATOMS: atom_id res chain seq x y z
N MET A 1 48.54 49.13 -35.67
CA MET A 1 48.92 47.83 -35.09
C MET A 1 48.47 47.80 -33.63
N LYS A 2 47.94 46.63 -33.19
CA LYS A 2 47.48 46.24 -31.84
C LYS A 2 46.10 46.74 -31.39
N ARG A 3 45.10 45.90 -31.67
CA ARG A 3 43.80 45.82 -30.97
C ARG A 3 44.02 45.07 -29.65
N PHE A 4 43.59 45.63 -28.51
CA PHE A 4 43.47 44.93 -27.23
C PHE A 4 42.01 44.58 -26.99
N LEU A 5 41.70 43.28 -26.93
CA LEU A 5 40.43 42.74 -26.45
C LEU A 5 40.54 42.58 -24.93
N VAL A 6 39.68 43.26 -24.18
CA VAL A 6 39.50 43.04 -22.74
C VAL A 6 38.33 42.08 -22.57
N GLY A 7 38.63 40.83 -22.16
CA GLY A 7 37.63 39.85 -21.78
C GLY A 7 37.14 40.11 -20.36
N ILE A 8 35.83 40.32 -20.20
CA ILE A 8 35.16 40.39 -18.91
C ILE A 8 34.78 38.95 -18.53
N SER A 9 35.45 38.38 -17.53
CA SER A 9 35.07 37.10 -16.92
C SER A 9 33.91 37.33 -15.94
N VAL A 10 32.74 36.78 -16.25
CA VAL A 10 31.63 36.66 -15.30
C VAL A 10 31.87 35.41 -14.47
N ALA A 11 32.23 35.57 -13.19
CA ALA A 11 32.30 34.47 -12.25
C ALA A 11 30.88 34.08 -11.82
N ALA A 12 30.40 32.92 -12.28
CA ALA A 12 29.16 32.32 -11.81
C ALA A 12 29.34 31.83 -10.36
N LEU A 13 28.64 32.48 -9.43
CA LEU A 13 28.57 32.08 -8.03
C LEU A 13 27.68 30.82 -7.94
N LEU A 14 28.31 29.65 -7.86
CA LEU A 14 27.63 28.37 -7.68
C LEU A 14 27.07 28.31 -6.25
N VAL A 15 25.78 28.60 -6.08
CA VAL A 15 25.07 28.31 -4.83
C VAL A 15 24.95 26.79 -4.76
N LEU A 16 25.84 26.15 -4.00
CA LEU A 16 25.69 24.75 -3.60
C LEU A 16 24.44 24.66 -2.72
N GLY A 17 23.30 24.39 -3.34
CA GLY A 17 22.10 23.98 -2.63
C GLY A 17 22.44 22.72 -1.84
N VAL A 18 22.31 22.79 -0.52
CA VAL A 18 22.33 21.60 0.34
C VAL A 18 21.11 20.78 -0.09
N GLY A 19 21.31 19.79 -0.94
CA GLY A 19 20.27 18.83 -1.30
C GLY A 19 19.81 18.16 -0.01
N ILE A 20 18.57 18.39 0.37
CA ILE A 20 17.93 17.60 1.41
C ILE A 20 17.86 16.17 0.83
N PRO A 21 18.45 15.15 1.46
CA PRO A 21 18.38 13.79 0.96
C PRO A 21 16.91 13.38 0.82
N ALA A 22 16.56 12.86 -0.35
CA ALA A 22 15.21 12.49 -0.71
C ALA A 22 14.87 11.16 -0.02
N ARG A 23 14.28 11.27 1.18
CA ARG A 23 13.63 10.20 1.95
C ARG A 23 13.25 9.02 1.04
N ALA A 24 13.97 7.89 1.14
CA ALA A 24 13.74 6.67 0.36
C ALA A 24 12.25 6.50 0.00
N ALA A 25 11.93 6.80 -1.26
CA ALA A 25 10.56 6.85 -1.72
C ALA A 25 10.11 5.43 -2.05
N LEU A 26 8.85 5.09 -1.70
CA LEU A 26 8.26 3.83 -2.18
C LEU A 26 8.40 3.74 -3.71
N PRO A 27 8.57 2.53 -4.26
CA PRO A 27 8.76 2.32 -5.70
C PRO A 27 7.56 2.81 -6.52
N GLY A 28 7.84 3.18 -7.78
CA GLY A 28 6.83 3.55 -8.78
C GLY A 28 6.55 5.05 -8.90
N GLU A 29 6.18 5.46 -10.11
CA GLU A 29 5.75 6.82 -10.43
C GLU A 29 4.47 7.19 -9.68
N VAL A 30 4.27 8.48 -9.39
CA VAL A 30 3.13 8.94 -8.60
C VAL A 30 2.23 9.85 -9.42
N ASP A 31 0.99 9.43 -9.63
CA ASP A 31 -0.07 10.28 -10.17
C ASP A 31 -1.17 10.54 -9.16
N ARG A 32 -1.49 11.82 -8.96
CA ARG A 32 -2.59 12.25 -8.10
C ARG A 32 -3.78 12.66 -8.94
N LEU A 33 -4.92 11.99 -8.72
CA LEU A 33 -6.20 12.33 -9.31
C LEU A 33 -7.08 12.98 -8.24
N ALA A 34 -7.26 14.29 -8.33
CA ALA A 34 -7.96 15.08 -7.33
C ALA A 34 -8.58 16.35 -7.94
N GLY A 35 -9.68 16.81 -7.34
CA GLY A 35 -10.25 18.11 -7.62
C GLY A 35 -10.54 18.91 -6.34
N ALA A 36 -11.19 20.07 -6.50
CA ALA A 36 -11.51 20.97 -5.38
C ALA A 36 -12.50 20.36 -4.39
N ASP A 37 -13.31 19.42 -4.83
CA ASP A 37 -14.29 18.69 -4.05
C ASP A 37 -14.42 17.24 -4.55
N ARG A 38 -15.27 16.46 -3.87
CA ARG A 38 -15.52 15.05 -4.22
C ARG A 38 -16.05 14.83 -5.63
N TYR A 39 -16.80 15.79 -6.18
CA TYR A 39 -17.37 15.70 -7.51
C TYR A 39 -16.26 15.89 -8.56
N SER A 40 -15.45 16.92 -8.36
CA SER A 40 -14.28 17.23 -9.16
C SER A 40 -13.21 16.13 -9.09
N THR A 41 -13.02 15.50 -7.92
CA THR A 41 -12.15 14.31 -7.82
C THR A 41 -12.71 13.13 -8.61
N SER A 42 -14.02 12.85 -8.55
CA SER A 42 -14.61 11.77 -9.36
C SER A 42 -14.44 12.03 -10.87
N VAL A 43 -14.52 13.30 -11.29
CA VAL A 43 -14.24 13.74 -12.67
C VAL A 43 -12.76 13.58 -13.03
N ALA A 44 -11.84 13.98 -12.16
CA ALA A 44 -10.40 13.80 -12.38
C ALA A 44 -10.01 12.32 -12.55
N ILE A 45 -10.68 11.42 -11.82
CA ILE A 45 -10.51 9.98 -11.96
C ILE A 45 -11.10 9.48 -13.29
N SER A 46 -12.29 9.94 -13.68
CA SER A 46 -12.91 9.52 -14.94
C SER A 46 -12.20 10.05 -16.18
N GLN A 47 -11.36 11.09 -16.07
CA GLN A 47 -10.52 11.57 -17.16
C GLN A 47 -9.47 10.55 -17.64
N GLN A 48 -9.22 9.49 -16.86
CA GLN A 48 -8.42 8.34 -17.29
C GLN A 48 -9.19 7.37 -18.22
N TYR A 49 -10.45 7.68 -18.53
CA TYR A 49 -11.29 6.95 -19.45
C TYR A 49 -11.46 7.76 -20.74
N SER A 50 -11.29 7.08 -21.87
CA SER A 50 -11.60 7.62 -23.20
C SER A 50 -13.11 7.84 -23.37
N ALA A 51 -13.49 8.67 -24.36
CA ALA A 51 -14.88 8.80 -24.77
C ALA A 51 -15.45 7.47 -25.30
N GLY A 52 -16.77 7.33 -25.26
CA GLY A 52 -17.49 6.14 -25.72
C GLY A 52 -17.55 5.02 -24.69
N VAL A 53 -17.49 5.33 -23.39
CA VAL A 53 -17.56 4.29 -22.35
C VAL A 53 -18.89 3.51 -22.41
N PRO A 54 -18.89 2.20 -22.16
CA PRO A 54 -20.11 1.39 -22.22
C PRO A 54 -21.17 1.78 -21.18
N VAL A 55 -20.75 2.34 -20.04
CA VAL A 55 -21.65 2.76 -18.97
C VAL A 55 -20.97 3.81 -18.10
N VAL A 56 -21.77 4.72 -17.53
CA VAL A 56 -21.37 5.53 -16.37
C VAL A 56 -22.32 5.23 -15.23
N TYR A 57 -21.75 4.88 -14.07
CA TYR A 57 -22.51 4.79 -12.83
C TYR A 57 -22.52 6.15 -12.14
N ILE A 58 -23.68 6.56 -11.63
CA ILE A 58 -23.88 7.82 -10.90
C ILE A 58 -24.41 7.47 -9.51
N ALA A 59 -23.71 7.91 -8.47
CA ALA A 59 -24.15 7.78 -7.08
C ALA A 59 -24.12 9.12 -6.35
N ALA A 60 -24.82 9.20 -5.22
CA ALA A 60 -24.78 10.39 -4.37
C ALA A 60 -23.39 10.54 -3.75
N GLY A 61 -22.78 11.72 -3.90
CA GLY A 61 -21.49 11.99 -3.25
C GLY A 61 -21.59 12.19 -1.74
N THR A 62 -22.79 12.34 -1.19
CA THR A 62 -23.03 12.64 0.24
C THR A 62 -23.25 11.40 1.10
N ALA A 63 -23.38 10.22 0.50
CA ALA A 63 -23.56 8.95 1.19
C ALA A 63 -22.76 7.86 0.48
N PHE A 64 -22.34 6.84 1.21
CA PHE A 64 -21.44 5.79 0.70
C PHE A 64 -22.13 4.52 0.18
N PRO A 65 -23.25 4.01 0.74
CA PRO A 65 -23.66 2.63 0.45
C PRO A 65 -23.97 2.37 -1.03
N ASP A 66 -24.63 3.32 -1.68
CA ASP A 66 -24.98 3.22 -3.10
C ASP A 66 -23.72 3.21 -3.99
N GLY A 67 -22.72 4.03 -3.65
CA GLY A 67 -21.44 4.04 -4.34
C GLY A 67 -20.63 2.75 -4.14
N LEU A 68 -20.66 2.17 -2.94
CA LEU A 68 -19.97 0.90 -2.65
C LEU A 68 -20.51 -0.25 -3.50
N SER A 69 -21.82 -0.29 -3.72
CA SER A 69 -22.44 -1.28 -4.62
C SER A 69 -22.17 -0.97 -6.09
N ALA A 70 -22.08 0.32 -6.45
CA ALA A 70 -21.86 0.75 -7.84
C ALA A 70 -20.43 0.55 -8.33
N ALA A 71 -19.41 0.77 -7.50
CA ALA A 71 -18.01 0.74 -7.89
C ALA A 71 -17.55 -0.59 -8.54
N PRO A 72 -17.81 -1.79 -7.97
CA PRO A 72 -17.42 -3.05 -8.61
C PRO A 72 -18.22 -3.32 -9.89
N ALA A 73 -19.50 -2.94 -9.94
CA ALA A 73 -20.32 -3.05 -11.14
C ALA A 73 -19.81 -2.14 -12.27
N ALA A 74 -19.38 -0.91 -11.94
CA ALA A 74 -18.76 0.01 -12.88
C ALA A 74 -17.45 -0.56 -13.42
N ALA A 75 -16.58 -1.06 -12.54
CA ALA A 75 -15.32 -1.69 -12.92
C ALA A 75 -15.54 -2.88 -13.87
N ALA A 76 -16.42 -3.83 -13.49
CA ALA A 76 -16.73 -5.03 -14.26
C ALA A 76 -17.34 -4.72 -15.64
N GLN A 77 -18.07 -3.62 -15.75
CA GLN A 77 -18.68 -3.17 -17.02
C GLN A 77 -17.82 -2.15 -17.78
N GLY A 78 -16.59 -1.88 -17.33
CA GLY A 78 -15.65 -0.98 -18.02
C GLY A 78 -16.01 0.51 -17.95
N GLY A 79 -16.86 0.91 -17.01
CA GLY A 79 -17.32 2.29 -16.80
C GLY A 79 -16.71 2.98 -15.58
N PRO A 80 -16.72 4.33 -15.52
CA PRO A 80 -16.37 5.05 -14.31
C PRO A 80 -17.58 5.17 -13.36
N LEU A 81 -17.28 5.47 -12.09
CA LEU A 81 -18.25 5.93 -11.10
C LEU A 81 -18.09 7.43 -10.87
N LEU A 82 -19.10 8.21 -11.25
CA LEU A 82 -19.17 9.65 -10.99
C LEU A 82 -20.10 9.94 -9.80
N LEU A 83 -19.82 11.02 -9.09
CA LEU A 83 -20.60 11.45 -7.94
C LEU A 83 -21.44 12.69 -8.27
N THR A 84 -22.66 12.77 -7.73
CA THR A 84 -23.52 13.96 -7.85
C THR A 84 -23.97 14.47 -6.48
N ALA A 85 -24.34 15.75 -6.39
CA ALA A 85 -25.10 16.23 -5.24
C ALA A 85 -26.56 15.73 -5.34
N PRO A 86 -27.27 15.54 -4.21
CA PRO A 86 -28.59 14.91 -4.24
C PRO A 86 -29.63 15.66 -5.07
N ASN A 87 -29.60 17.00 -5.01
CA ASN A 87 -30.63 17.87 -5.60
C ASN A 87 -30.11 18.73 -6.76
N GLN A 88 -28.86 18.56 -7.17
CA GLN A 88 -28.24 19.34 -8.24
C GLN A 88 -27.15 18.52 -8.91
N LEU A 89 -27.18 18.41 -10.25
CA LEU A 89 -26.06 17.87 -11.02
C LEU A 89 -24.96 18.95 -11.08
N PRO A 90 -23.77 18.73 -10.49
CA PRO A 90 -22.69 19.70 -10.59
C PRO A 90 -22.29 19.89 -12.05
N ALA A 91 -21.99 21.14 -12.45
CA ALA A 91 -21.64 21.45 -13.84
C ALA A 91 -20.43 20.62 -14.32
N VAL A 92 -19.42 20.44 -13.46
CA VAL A 92 -18.24 19.61 -13.76
C VAL A 92 -18.59 18.15 -14.10
N VAL A 93 -19.62 17.59 -13.46
CA VAL A 93 -20.08 16.21 -13.70
C VAL A 93 -20.87 16.14 -15.00
N ARG A 94 -21.72 17.14 -15.27
CA ARG A 94 -22.44 17.27 -16.55
C ARG A 94 -21.45 17.35 -17.72
N ASP A 95 -20.45 18.22 -17.62
CA ASP A 95 -19.49 18.45 -18.69
C ASP A 95 -18.62 17.21 -18.91
N GLU A 96 -18.29 16.49 -17.84
CA GLU A 96 -17.59 15.21 -17.94
C GLU A 96 -18.44 14.10 -18.59
N LEU A 97 -19.74 14.04 -18.34
CA LEU A 97 -20.64 13.11 -19.05
C LEU A 97 -20.68 13.40 -20.56
N LEU A 98 -20.65 14.67 -20.95
CA LEU A 98 -20.56 15.07 -22.37
C LEU A 98 -19.22 14.65 -22.99
N ARG A 99 -18.12 14.71 -22.24
CA ARG A 99 -16.80 14.23 -22.69
C ARG A 99 -16.75 12.71 -22.80
N LEU A 100 -17.28 11.99 -21.81
CA LEU A 100 -17.26 10.54 -21.73
C LEU A 100 -18.15 9.87 -22.77
N GLN A 101 -19.21 10.55 -23.23
CA GLN A 101 -20.17 10.03 -24.21
C GLN A 101 -20.63 8.59 -23.88
N PRO A 102 -21.17 8.34 -22.68
CA PRO A 102 -21.50 6.99 -22.26
C PRO A 102 -22.63 6.39 -23.10
N GLN A 103 -22.58 5.08 -23.38
CA GLN A 103 -23.68 4.39 -24.06
C GLN A 103 -24.94 4.34 -23.19
N LYS A 104 -24.77 4.18 -21.87
CA LYS A 104 -25.87 4.25 -20.90
C LYS A 104 -25.45 4.84 -19.56
N ILE A 105 -26.42 5.33 -18.80
CA ILE A 105 -26.23 5.80 -17.42
C ILE A 105 -26.98 4.91 -16.43
N VAL A 106 -26.32 4.53 -15.34
CA VAL A 106 -26.97 3.82 -14.22
C VAL A 106 -26.94 4.71 -12.99
N VAL A 107 -28.10 5.19 -12.56
CA VAL A 107 -28.25 5.98 -11.33
C VAL A 107 -28.49 5.02 -10.17
N VAL A 108 -27.58 5.00 -9.20
CA VAL A 108 -27.68 4.13 -8.03
C VAL A 108 -28.16 4.93 -6.82
N GLY A 109 -29.21 4.42 -6.18
CA GLY A 109 -29.87 5.04 -5.04
C GLY A 109 -31.25 5.60 -5.38
N GLY A 110 -32.09 5.69 -4.35
CA GLY A 110 -33.45 6.25 -4.46
C GLY A 110 -33.47 7.75 -4.70
N THR A 111 -34.67 8.33 -4.80
CA THR A 111 -34.86 9.77 -5.04
C THR A 111 -34.34 10.66 -3.90
N GLY A 112 -34.21 10.13 -2.69
CA GLY A 112 -33.55 10.85 -1.58
C GLY A 112 -32.03 10.96 -1.73
N ALA A 113 -31.40 10.04 -2.46
CA ALA A 113 -29.97 10.05 -2.73
C ALA A 113 -29.64 10.82 -4.02
N VAL A 114 -30.41 10.57 -5.09
CA VAL A 114 -30.33 11.29 -6.37
C VAL A 114 -31.75 11.66 -6.79
N SER A 115 -32.10 12.93 -6.64
CA SER A 115 -33.45 13.45 -6.88
C SER A 115 -33.98 13.16 -8.29
N ALA A 116 -35.30 13.25 -8.43
CA ALA A 116 -35.95 13.16 -9.75
C ALA A 116 -35.46 14.25 -10.71
N GLY A 117 -35.16 15.45 -10.20
CA GLY A 117 -34.63 16.56 -10.99
C GLY A 117 -33.23 16.25 -11.56
N VAL A 118 -32.32 15.70 -10.73
CA VAL A 118 -31.00 15.26 -11.21
C VAL A 118 -31.14 14.13 -12.23
N TYR A 119 -32.02 13.17 -11.98
CA TYR A 119 -32.28 12.09 -12.95
C TYR A 119 -32.78 12.62 -14.30
N ALA A 120 -33.70 13.58 -14.31
CA ALA A 120 -34.19 14.20 -15.53
C ALA A 120 -33.07 14.95 -16.29
N GLN A 121 -32.17 15.61 -15.58
CA GLN A 121 -30.99 16.24 -16.19
C GLN A 121 -30.07 15.20 -16.84
N LEU A 122 -29.80 14.08 -16.17
CA LEU A 122 -29.00 12.97 -16.71
C LEU A 122 -29.67 12.32 -17.93
N ALA A 123 -30.99 12.12 -17.89
CA ALA A 123 -31.77 11.58 -19.00
C ALA A 123 -31.74 12.49 -20.25
N GLY A 124 -31.63 13.81 -20.05
CA GLY A 124 -31.41 14.77 -21.13
C GLY A 124 -30.04 14.70 -21.79
N ILE A 125 -29.04 14.11 -21.11
CA ILE A 125 -27.68 13.90 -21.64
C ILE A 125 -27.59 12.54 -22.35
N GLN A 126 -28.12 11.48 -21.74
CA GLN A 126 -28.14 10.13 -22.28
C GLN A 126 -29.51 9.48 -22.01
N PRO A 127 -30.36 9.30 -23.05
CA PRO A 127 -31.69 8.68 -22.92
C PRO A 127 -31.68 7.22 -22.45
N GLU A 128 -30.62 6.46 -22.72
CA GLU A 128 -30.46 5.12 -22.16
C GLU A 128 -30.00 5.23 -20.70
N ILE A 129 -30.96 5.46 -19.82
CA ILE A 129 -30.73 5.65 -18.39
C ILE A 129 -31.68 4.78 -17.56
N ARG A 130 -31.17 4.21 -16.47
CA ARG A 130 -31.98 3.47 -15.48
C ARG A 130 -31.62 3.85 -14.05
N ARG A 131 -32.57 3.62 -13.14
CA ARG A 131 -32.35 3.73 -11.70
C ARG A 131 -32.32 2.35 -11.04
N ASP A 132 -31.31 2.15 -10.20
CA ASP A 132 -31.13 0.99 -9.35
C ASP A 132 -31.27 1.43 -7.90
N ALA A 133 -32.43 1.13 -7.30
CA ALA A 133 -32.75 1.54 -5.95
C ALA A 133 -33.68 0.52 -5.29
N GLY A 134 -33.34 0.12 -4.06
CA GLY A 134 -34.19 -0.67 -3.20
C GLY A 134 -34.76 0.15 -2.05
N ALA A 135 -35.52 -0.53 -1.17
CA ALA A 135 -36.08 0.08 0.04
C ALA A 135 -35.01 0.54 1.03
N ASP A 136 -33.83 -0.09 0.99
CA ASP A 136 -32.67 0.25 1.81
C ASP A 136 -31.37 -0.02 1.03
N ARG A 137 -30.23 0.25 1.67
CA ARG A 137 -28.89 0.06 1.09
C ARG A 137 -28.58 -1.38 0.69
N TYR A 138 -29.16 -2.36 1.37
CA TYR A 138 -28.92 -3.78 1.10
C TYR A 138 -29.75 -4.22 -0.10
N ALA A 139 -31.00 -3.77 -0.18
CA ALA A 139 -31.86 -3.96 -1.34
C ALA A 139 -31.30 -3.25 -2.59
N THR A 140 -30.78 -2.01 -2.47
CA THR A 140 -30.07 -1.35 -3.57
C THR A 140 -28.86 -2.17 -4.01
N SER A 141 -28.04 -2.66 -3.06
CA SER A 141 -26.89 -3.51 -3.38
C SER A 141 -27.28 -4.75 -4.16
N ARG A 142 -28.37 -5.43 -3.77
CA ARG A 142 -28.87 -6.60 -4.50
C ARG A 142 -29.29 -6.27 -5.92
N ILE A 143 -30.08 -5.21 -6.12
CA ILE A 143 -30.56 -4.78 -7.44
C ILE A 143 -29.40 -4.40 -8.38
N VAL A 144 -28.40 -3.66 -7.86
CA VAL A 144 -27.23 -3.28 -8.65
C VAL A 144 -26.48 -4.53 -9.10
N ASN A 145 -26.21 -5.47 -8.18
CA ASN A 145 -25.44 -6.67 -8.50
C ASN A 145 -26.23 -7.62 -9.42
N GLU A 146 -27.51 -7.86 -9.17
CA GLU A 146 -28.36 -8.69 -10.03
C GLU A 146 -28.34 -8.22 -11.49
N ARG A 147 -28.44 -6.90 -11.69
CA ARG A 147 -28.43 -6.30 -13.04
C ARG A 147 -27.02 -6.17 -13.62
N ALA A 148 -25.99 -6.11 -12.78
CA ALA A 148 -24.60 -6.00 -13.23
C ALA A 148 -23.98 -7.34 -13.61
N PHE A 149 -24.40 -8.42 -12.94
CA PHE A 149 -23.89 -9.77 -13.06
C PHE A 149 -25.02 -10.77 -13.41
N PRO A 150 -25.69 -10.60 -14.58
CA PRO A 150 -26.83 -11.45 -14.95
C PRO A 150 -26.47 -12.92 -15.16
N ASN A 151 -25.18 -13.21 -15.37
CA ASN A 151 -24.65 -14.57 -15.54
C ASN A 151 -23.97 -15.09 -14.25
N GLY A 152 -24.18 -14.41 -13.12
CA GLY A 152 -23.50 -14.71 -11.86
C GLY A 152 -22.09 -14.15 -11.77
N ALA A 153 -21.41 -14.49 -10.67
CA ALA A 153 -20.06 -14.04 -10.36
C ALA A 153 -19.30 -15.14 -9.59
N SER A 154 -18.18 -15.62 -10.15
CA SER A 154 -17.39 -16.71 -9.53
C SER A 154 -16.82 -16.34 -8.16
N VAL A 155 -16.55 -15.05 -7.93
CA VAL A 155 -16.11 -14.54 -6.63
C VAL A 155 -17.10 -13.48 -6.13
N VAL A 156 -17.62 -13.71 -4.92
CA VAL A 156 -18.52 -12.78 -4.24
C VAL A 156 -17.87 -12.27 -2.97
N TYR A 157 -17.68 -10.95 -2.89
CA TYR A 157 -17.29 -10.27 -1.68
C TYR A 157 -18.51 -9.90 -0.85
N ILE A 158 -18.43 -10.16 0.45
CA ILE A 158 -19.44 -9.84 1.43
C ILE A 158 -18.90 -8.78 2.37
N ALA A 159 -19.54 -7.61 2.40
CA ALA A 159 -19.14 -6.52 3.27
C ALA A 159 -20.33 -5.98 4.09
N SER A 160 -20.02 -5.41 5.25
CA SER A 160 -21.01 -4.72 6.07
C SER A 160 -21.43 -3.42 5.38
N GLY A 161 -22.73 -3.20 5.15
CA GLY A 161 -23.22 -1.90 4.68
C GLY A 161 -23.37 -0.85 5.80
N ARG A 162 -22.93 -1.17 7.02
CA ARG A 162 -22.98 -0.27 8.19
C ARG A 162 -21.80 0.71 8.22
N ASP A 163 -20.67 0.33 7.65
CA ASP A 163 -19.46 1.14 7.48
C ASP A 163 -18.94 0.94 6.04
N PHE A 164 -17.88 1.64 5.65
CA PHE A 164 -17.42 1.70 4.25
C PHE A 164 -16.01 1.15 3.94
N PRO A 165 -15.00 1.17 4.84
CA PRO A 165 -13.61 0.93 4.42
C PRO A 165 -13.33 -0.45 3.82
N ASP A 166 -13.92 -1.50 4.40
CA ASP A 166 -13.70 -2.89 3.96
C ASP A 166 -14.31 -3.12 2.56
N ALA A 167 -15.46 -2.51 2.32
CA ALA A 167 -16.16 -2.55 1.03
C ALA A 167 -15.42 -1.76 -0.06
N LEU A 168 -14.72 -0.68 0.27
CA LEU A 168 -13.91 0.08 -0.71
C LEU A 168 -12.80 -0.79 -1.30
N SER A 169 -11.99 -1.40 -0.43
CA SER A 169 -10.87 -2.27 -0.87
C SER A 169 -11.40 -3.50 -1.60
N SER A 170 -12.53 -4.05 -1.13
CA SER A 170 -13.22 -5.16 -1.78
C SER A 170 -13.79 -4.79 -3.14
N SER A 171 -14.17 -3.54 -3.38
CA SER A 171 -14.69 -3.08 -4.68
C SER A 171 -13.62 -3.11 -5.77
N ALA A 172 -12.40 -2.66 -5.45
CA ALA A 172 -11.28 -2.77 -6.37
C ALA A 172 -10.91 -4.23 -6.63
N ALA A 173 -10.79 -5.04 -5.57
CA ALA A 173 -10.49 -6.47 -5.69
C ALA A 173 -11.55 -7.23 -6.50
N ALA A 174 -12.83 -7.10 -6.14
CA ALA A 174 -13.93 -7.75 -6.86
C ALA A 174 -13.99 -7.28 -8.32
N GLY A 175 -13.94 -5.96 -8.57
CA GLY A 175 -13.98 -5.39 -9.91
C GLY A 175 -12.89 -5.92 -10.84
N SER A 176 -11.67 -6.16 -10.31
CA SER A 176 -10.54 -6.71 -11.08
C SER A 176 -10.74 -8.14 -11.57
N MET A 177 -11.61 -8.91 -10.92
CA MET A 177 -11.88 -10.31 -11.24
C MET A 177 -13.26 -10.52 -11.86
N GLY A 178 -13.98 -9.44 -12.21
CA GLY A 178 -15.39 -9.52 -12.61
C GLY A 178 -16.30 -10.03 -11.48
N GLY A 179 -15.87 -9.90 -10.23
CA GLY A 179 -16.61 -10.31 -9.03
C GLY A 179 -17.58 -9.26 -8.50
N ALA A 180 -18.51 -9.70 -7.67
CA ALA A 180 -19.55 -8.88 -7.07
C ALA A 180 -19.19 -8.45 -5.63
N VAL A 181 -19.72 -7.31 -5.17
CA VAL A 181 -19.72 -6.92 -3.75
C VAL A 181 -21.17 -6.79 -3.27
N LEU A 182 -21.56 -7.63 -2.31
CA LEU A 182 -22.89 -7.60 -1.71
C LEU A 182 -22.82 -7.01 -0.29
N LEU A 183 -23.63 -5.99 -0.05
CA LEU A 183 -23.76 -5.34 1.25
C LEU A 183 -24.86 -5.98 2.08
N LEU A 184 -24.61 -6.13 3.39
CA LEU A 184 -25.59 -6.62 4.35
C LEU A 184 -25.43 -5.98 5.74
N ASP A 185 -26.43 -6.17 6.62
CA ASP A 185 -26.29 -5.80 8.03
C ASP A 185 -25.43 -6.85 8.76
N GLY A 186 -24.12 -6.62 8.79
CA GLY A 186 -23.16 -7.63 9.23
C GLY A 186 -23.24 -8.02 10.70
N ARG A 187 -24.12 -7.40 11.48
CA ARG A 187 -24.39 -7.79 12.88
C ARG A 187 -25.48 -8.83 13.04
N LYS A 188 -26.18 -9.19 11.96
CA LYS A 188 -27.19 -10.26 11.99
C LYS A 188 -26.52 -11.63 12.21
N PRO A 189 -27.26 -12.62 12.76
CA PRO A 189 -26.71 -13.95 12.96
C PRO A 189 -26.54 -14.74 11.66
N GLN A 190 -27.25 -14.36 10.59
CA GLN A 190 -27.24 -15.02 9.29
C GLN A 190 -27.67 -14.04 8.18
N VAL A 191 -27.41 -14.38 6.92
CA VAL A 191 -27.92 -13.62 5.76
C VAL A 191 -29.45 -13.68 5.68
N ASP A 192 -30.08 -12.63 5.12
CA ASP A 192 -31.52 -12.62 4.84
C ASP A 192 -31.86 -13.48 3.61
N GLY A 193 -33.16 -13.80 3.44
CA GLY A 193 -33.63 -14.66 2.36
C GLY A 193 -33.35 -14.10 0.95
N GLY A 194 -33.46 -12.78 0.76
CA GLY A 194 -33.21 -12.16 -0.54
C GLY A 194 -31.73 -12.17 -0.92
N LEU A 195 -30.83 -12.06 0.05
CA LEU A 195 -29.39 -12.25 -0.18
C LEU A 195 -29.05 -13.72 -0.41
N ALA A 196 -29.66 -14.64 0.34
CA ALA A 196 -29.46 -16.08 0.16
C ALA A 196 -29.88 -16.53 -1.26
N GLU A 197 -31.02 -16.04 -1.76
CA GLU A 197 -31.49 -16.29 -3.12
C GLU A 197 -30.50 -15.76 -4.16
N LEU A 198 -30.07 -14.50 -4.02
CA LEU A 198 -29.12 -13.89 -4.96
C LEU A 198 -27.77 -14.63 -5.02
N ILE A 199 -27.25 -15.06 -3.86
CA ILE A 199 -26.02 -15.87 -3.82
C ILE A 199 -26.23 -17.22 -4.51
N GLY A 200 -27.39 -17.85 -4.32
CA GLY A 200 -27.77 -19.06 -5.03
C GLY A 200 -27.82 -18.88 -6.55
N THR A 201 -28.37 -17.75 -7.03
CA THR A 201 -28.39 -17.40 -8.46
C THR A 201 -27.00 -17.12 -9.01
N PHE A 202 -26.13 -16.48 -8.23
CA PHE A 202 -24.77 -16.17 -8.67
C PHE A 202 -23.88 -17.39 -8.81
N GLY A 203 -24.13 -18.45 -8.02
CA GLY A 203 -23.34 -19.68 -8.04
C GLY A 203 -21.84 -19.44 -7.86
N PRO A 204 -21.40 -18.75 -6.79
CA PRO A 204 -19.98 -18.44 -6.62
C PRO A 204 -19.14 -19.70 -6.39
N GLU A 205 -17.91 -19.69 -6.89
CA GLU A 205 -16.89 -20.68 -6.55
C GLU A 205 -16.21 -20.33 -5.22
N GLN A 206 -16.20 -19.05 -4.85
CA GLN A 206 -15.61 -18.57 -3.61
C GLN A 206 -16.37 -17.36 -3.05
N ILE A 207 -16.56 -17.34 -1.73
CA ILE A 207 -17.10 -16.21 -1.01
C ILE A 207 -16.00 -15.60 -0.12
N ARG A 208 -15.81 -14.28 -0.22
CA ARG A 208 -14.80 -13.55 0.57
C ARG A 208 -15.51 -12.58 1.53
N VAL A 209 -15.41 -12.84 2.82
CA VAL A 209 -15.95 -11.94 3.85
C VAL A 209 -14.92 -10.86 4.17
N ALA A 210 -15.27 -9.61 3.90
CA ALA A 210 -14.46 -8.44 4.16
C ALA A 210 -14.72 -7.91 5.57
N GLY A 211 -13.67 -7.87 6.39
CA GLY A 211 -13.70 -7.37 7.76
C GLY A 211 -13.81 -8.45 8.83
N GLY A 212 -13.47 -8.06 10.06
CA GLY A 212 -13.54 -8.92 11.24
C GLY A 212 -14.97 -9.29 11.65
N THR A 213 -15.10 -10.09 12.71
CA THR A 213 -16.40 -10.56 13.23
C THR A 213 -17.30 -9.44 13.74
N GLY A 214 -16.73 -8.30 14.13
CA GLY A 214 -17.49 -7.08 14.48
C GLY A 214 -18.11 -6.36 13.28
N ALA A 215 -17.56 -6.55 12.07
CA ALA A 215 -18.08 -5.99 10.83
C ALA A 215 -19.09 -6.94 10.18
N VAL A 216 -18.72 -8.22 10.02
CA VAL A 216 -19.57 -9.31 9.51
C VAL A 216 -19.46 -10.50 10.47
N SER A 217 -20.56 -10.87 11.12
CA SER A 217 -20.58 -11.87 12.19
C SER A 217 -20.04 -13.24 11.75
N ALA A 218 -19.58 -14.02 12.73
CA ALA A 218 -19.18 -15.41 12.48
C ALA A 218 -20.36 -16.25 11.96
N GLY A 219 -21.57 -16.02 12.47
CA GLY A 219 -22.78 -16.72 12.02
C GLY A 219 -23.11 -16.48 10.55
N ILE A 220 -22.92 -15.24 10.05
CA ILE A 220 -23.06 -14.96 8.61
C ILE A 220 -22.05 -15.76 7.79
N ALA A 221 -20.77 -15.77 8.19
CA ALA A 221 -19.74 -16.55 7.49
C ALA A 221 -20.05 -18.05 7.48
N SER A 222 -20.50 -18.61 8.61
CA SER A 222 -20.94 -20.00 8.70
C SER A 222 -22.16 -20.30 7.83
N HIS A 223 -23.13 -19.38 7.79
CA HIS A 223 -24.31 -19.54 6.93
C HIS A 223 -23.93 -19.49 5.45
N LEU A 224 -22.99 -18.62 5.06
CA LEU A 224 -22.51 -18.50 3.68
C LEU A 224 -21.78 -19.76 3.17
N ALA A 225 -21.16 -20.53 4.08
CA ALA A 225 -20.38 -21.72 3.73
C ALA A 225 -21.19 -22.85 3.06
N GLN A 226 -22.52 -22.77 3.07
CA GLN A 226 -23.37 -23.74 2.36
C GLN A 226 -23.38 -23.52 0.84
N TRP A 227 -23.02 -22.32 0.35
CA TRP A 227 -22.99 -22.01 -1.09
C TRP A 227 -21.60 -22.18 -1.71
N ALA A 228 -20.55 -21.79 -1.00
CA ALA A 228 -19.17 -21.89 -1.48
C ALA A 228 -18.16 -21.80 -0.33
N PRO A 229 -16.89 -22.21 -0.52
CA PRO A 229 -15.81 -21.96 0.43
C PRO A 229 -15.73 -20.48 0.83
N VAL A 230 -15.69 -20.22 2.14
CA VAL A 230 -15.64 -18.87 2.71
C VAL A 230 -14.24 -18.56 3.23
N ILE A 231 -13.65 -17.46 2.75
CA ILE A 231 -12.41 -16.88 3.29
C ILE A 231 -12.76 -15.56 3.97
N ARG A 232 -12.29 -15.36 5.21
CA ARG A 232 -12.39 -14.07 5.89
C ARG A 232 -11.09 -13.29 5.72
N LEU A 233 -11.20 -12.06 5.20
CA LEU A 233 -10.11 -11.14 4.99
C LEU A 233 -10.28 -9.98 5.98
N ALA A 234 -9.47 -9.96 7.04
CA ALA A 234 -9.63 -9.03 8.15
C ALA A 234 -8.29 -8.70 8.80
N GLY A 235 -8.14 -7.45 9.23
CA GLY A 235 -7.06 -7.00 10.09
C GLY A 235 -7.59 -6.34 11.37
N LYS A 236 -6.68 -5.87 12.23
CA LYS A 236 -7.02 -5.19 13.50
C LYS A 236 -7.82 -3.90 13.31
N ASP A 237 -7.71 -3.29 12.14
CA ASP A 237 -8.42 -2.07 11.76
C ASP A 237 -8.73 -2.06 10.25
N ARG A 238 -9.28 -0.93 9.78
CA ARG A 238 -9.68 -0.72 8.38
C ARG A 238 -8.50 -0.73 7.40
N TYR A 239 -7.32 -0.34 7.86
CA TYR A 239 -6.12 -0.26 7.01
C TYR A 239 -5.52 -1.66 6.87
N GLU A 240 -5.40 -2.41 7.96
CA GLU A 240 -4.91 -3.80 7.87
C GLU A 240 -5.92 -4.73 7.18
N THR A 241 -7.23 -4.46 7.28
CA THR A 241 -8.23 -5.18 6.48
C THR A 241 -8.04 -4.90 4.98
N SER A 242 -7.71 -3.65 4.61
CA SER A 242 -7.41 -3.28 3.23
C SER A 242 -6.16 -3.98 2.69
N VAL A 243 -5.11 -4.11 3.51
CA VAL A 243 -3.91 -4.90 3.21
C VAL A 243 -4.28 -6.36 2.99
N ALA A 244 -5.03 -6.98 3.90
CA ALA A 244 -5.43 -8.39 3.78
C ALA A 244 -6.25 -8.67 2.52
N ILE A 245 -7.19 -7.77 2.17
CA ILE A 245 -7.99 -7.88 0.94
C ILE A 245 -7.08 -7.75 -0.29
N SER A 246 -6.17 -6.78 -0.28
CA SER A 246 -5.33 -6.47 -1.44
C SER A 246 -4.28 -7.55 -1.67
N ALA A 247 -3.59 -8.02 -0.63
CA ALA A 247 -2.62 -9.11 -0.73
C ALA A 247 -3.27 -10.41 -1.23
N ASN A 248 -4.50 -10.71 -0.80
CA ASN A 248 -5.22 -11.91 -1.25
C ASN A 248 -5.67 -11.82 -2.73
N ALA A 249 -6.09 -10.63 -3.18
CA ALA A 249 -6.56 -10.44 -4.56
C ALA A 249 -5.42 -10.21 -5.56
N PHE A 250 -4.30 -9.64 -5.11
CA PHE A 250 -3.18 -9.23 -5.95
C PHE A 250 -1.86 -9.74 -5.37
N PRO A 251 -1.43 -10.98 -5.68
CA PRO A 251 -0.14 -11.49 -5.23
C PRO A 251 1.03 -10.67 -5.76
N ASN A 252 0.95 -10.19 -7.01
CA ASN A 252 1.95 -9.37 -7.67
C ASN A 252 1.26 -8.20 -8.38
N ALA A 253 1.20 -7.02 -7.75
CA ALA A 253 0.56 -5.85 -8.33
C ALA A 253 1.57 -4.95 -9.06
N THR A 254 1.33 -4.67 -10.35
CA THR A 254 2.16 -3.73 -11.13
C THR A 254 1.75 -2.27 -10.93
N ASP A 255 0.58 -2.05 -10.34
CA ASP A 255 -0.02 -0.76 -10.03
C ASP A 255 -0.60 -0.84 -8.61
N VAL A 256 -0.59 0.26 -7.86
CA VAL A 256 -1.32 0.33 -6.58
C VAL A 256 -2.00 1.68 -6.44
N SER A 257 -3.18 1.68 -5.83
CA SER A 257 -3.93 2.91 -5.57
C SER A 257 -4.07 3.18 -4.08
N PHE A 258 -4.09 4.46 -3.70
CA PHE A 258 -4.25 4.91 -2.32
C PHE A 258 -5.40 5.90 -2.21
N ALA A 259 -6.22 5.72 -1.17
CA ALA A 259 -7.21 6.70 -0.74
C ALA A 259 -7.23 6.82 0.78
N ALA A 260 -7.80 7.90 1.33
CA ALA A 260 -7.95 8.02 2.77
C ALA A 260 -9.10 7.13 3.26
N GLY A 261 -8.86 6.31 4.28
CA GLY A 261 -9.88 5.49 4.95
C GLY A 261 -10.70 6.24 6.00
N THR A 262 -10.43 7.54 6.20
CA THR A 262 -11.21 8.44 7.06
C THR A 262 -12.39 9.08 6.33
N GLY A 263 -12.40 9.01 4.99
CA GLY A 263 -13.50 9.44 4.13
C GLY A 263 -13.80 8.37 3.06
N PHE A 264 -14.87 8.55 2.30
CA PHE A 264 -15.32 7.55 1.31
C PHE A 264 -15.32 8.06 -0.13
N ALA A 265 -15.58 9.35 -0.35
CA ALA A 265 -16.00 9.84 -1.66
C ALA A 265 -14.93 9.68 -2.75
N ASP A 266 -13.68 10.07 -2.46
CA ASP A 266 -12.57 9.91 -3.42
C ASP A 266 -12.28 8.42 -3.68
N ALA A 267 -12.38 7.59 -2.64
CA ALA A 267 -12.17 6.16 -2.72
C ALA A 267 -13.27 5.41 -3.51
N LEU A 268 -14.51 5.92 -3.57
CA LEU A 268 -15.59 5.29 -4.33
C LEU A 268 -15.28 5.30 -5.83
N ALA A 269 -15.02 6.49 -6.39
CA ALA A 269 -14.63 6.63 -7.79
C ALA A 269 -13.28 5.93 -8.04
N GLY A 270 -12.36 6.04 -7.09
CA GLY A 270 -11.06 5.38 -7.13
C GLY A 270 -11.14 3.86 -7.17
N ALA A 271 -12.06 3.24 -6.43
CA ALA A 271 -12.23 1.79 -6.41
C ALA A 271 -12.72 1.24 -7.75
N ALA A 272 -13.62 1.96 -8.44
CA ALA A 272 -14.06 1.60 -9.78
C ALA A 272 -12.89 1.66 -10.78
N PHE A 273 -12.07 2.70 -10.70
CA PHE A 273 -10.87 2.85 -11.54
C PHE A 273 -9.82 1.78 -11.24
N ALA A 274 -9.48 1.56 -9.96
CA ALA A 274 -8.51 0.57 -9.54
C ALA A 274 -8.94 -0.85 -9.95
N GLY A 275 -10.22 -1.20 -9.73
CA GLY A 275 -10.78 -2.47 -10.17
C GLY A 275 -10.68 -2.68 -11.68
N ARG A 276 -11.04 -1.67 -12.49
CA ARG A 276 -10.89 -1.75 -13.96
C ARG A 276 -9.44 -1.94 -14.38
N ARG A 277 -8.49 -1.32 -13.68
CA ARG A 277 -7.05 -1.42 -13.95
C ARG A 277 -6.45 -2.75 -13.54
N GLY A 278 -7.18 -3.58 -12.79
CA GLY A 278 -6.62 -4.79 -12.19
C GLY A 278 -5.68 -4.47 -11.02
N ALA A 279 -5.91 -3.37 -10.31
CA ALA A 279 -5.01 -2.85 -9.28
C ALA A 279 -5.67 -2.81 -7.89
N PRO A 280 -4.90 -3.05 -6.81
CA PRO A 280 -5.34 -2.87 -5.43
C PRO A 280 -5.67 -1.41 -5.10
N LEU A 281 -6.63 -1.24 -4.17
CA LEU A 281 -6.90 0.02 -3.47
C LEU A 281 -6.59 -0.15 -1.99
N LEU A 282 -5.49 0.45 -1.55
CA LEU A 282 -5.11 0.55 -0.15
C LEU A 282 -5.75 1.79 0.49
N VAL A 283 -6.62 1.58 1.48
CA VAL A 283 -7.11 2.69 2.31
C VAL A 283 -6.09 3.02 3.40
N THR A 284 -5.84 4.30 3.64
CA THR A 284 -4.76 4.78 4.52
C THR A 284 -5.27 5.74 5.58
N ALA A 285 -4.45 6.03 6.61
CA ALA A 285 -4.78 7.06 7.60
C ALA A 285 -4.75 8.49 7.03
N GLY A 286 -4.50 8.67 5.73
CA GLY A 286 -4.38 9.95 5.05
C GLY A 286 -3.06 10.66 5.32
N THR A 287 -2.37 10.35 6.42
CA THR A 287 -1.07 10.97 6.78
C THR A 287 0.11 10.01 6.67
N CYS A 288 -0.14 8.71 6.76
CA CYS A 288 0.85 7.65 6.83
C CYS A 288 0.26 6.32 6.35
N LEU A 289 1.14 5.35 6.08
CA LEU A 289 0.80 3.95 5.78
C LEU A 289 0.96 3.09 7.03
N THR A 290 0.19 2.00 7.14
CA THR A 290 0.59 0.94 8.07
C THR A 290 1.90 0.29 7.58
N ARG A 291 2.61 -0.37 8.50
CA ARG A 291 3.84 -1.10 8.16
C ARG A 291 3.57 -2.14 7.07
N SER A 292 2.57 -3.00 7.29
CA SER A 292 2.18 -4.04 6.33
C SER A 292 1.76 -3.47 4.97
N ALA A 293 1.15 -2.27 4.92
CA ALA A 293 0.85 -1.62 3.64
C ALA A 293 2.10 -1.12 2.91
N ALA A 294 3.07 -0.56 3.63
CA ALA A 294 4.34 -0.13 3.03
C ALA A 294 5.17 -1.32 2.56
N ASP A 295 5.27 -2.36 3.39
CA ASP A 295 6.00 -3.59 3.06
C ASP A 295 5.40 -4.28 1.82
N LEU A 296 4.07 -4.33 1.73
CA LEU A 296 3.36 -4.89 0.57
C LEU A 296 3.62 -4.09 -0.71
N VAL A 297 3.68 -2.76 -0.62
CA VAL A 297 3.99 -1.90 -1.77
C VAL A 297 5.45 -2.07 -2.20
N THR A 298 6.38 -2.18 -1.25
CA THR A 298 7.80 -2.48 -1.54
C THR A 298 7.93 -3.85 -2.19
N GLN A 299 7.27 -4.86 -1.67
CA GLN A 299 7.25 -6.23 -2.22
C GLN A 299 6.73 -6.27 -3.65
N TRP A 300 5.64 -5.56 -3.93
CA TRP A 300 5.09 -5.51 -5.29
C TRP A 300 5.96 -4.72 -6.27
N ALA A 301 6.77 -3.78 -5.77
CA ALA A 301 7.54 -2.84 -6.58
C ALA A 301 6.74 -2.29 -7.79
N PRO A 302 5.54 -1.72 -7.56
CA PRO A 302 4.65 -1.31 -8.65
C PRO A 302 5.32 -0.25 -9.51
N ALA A 303 5.06 -0.28 -10.82
CA ALA A 303 5.51 0.76 -11.74
C ALA A 303 4.80 2.10 -11.48
N GLN A 304 3.57 2.04 -10.98
CA GLN A 304 2.69 3.21 -10.84
C GLN A 304 1.92 3.20 -9.52
N ARG A 305 1.80 4.38 -8.92
CA ARG A 305 1.05 4.65 -7.70
C ARG A 305 0.02 5.75 -7.94
N TRP A 306 -1.25 5.40 -7.78
CA TRP A 306 -2.38 6.32 -7.95
C TRP A 306 -2.83 6.87 -6.61
N ILE A 307 -2.92 8.19 -6.49
CA ILE A 307 -3.40 8.86 -5.28
C ILE A 307 -4.76 9.48 -5.55
N PHE A 308 -5.80 8.99 -4.89
CA PHE A 308 -7.15 9.56 -4.98
C PHE A 308 -7.40 10.57 -3.86
N GLY A 309 -7.76 11.79 -4.26
CA GLY A 309 -8.03 12.89 -3.34
C GLY A 309 -6.88 13.88 -3.21
N GLY A 310 -7.21 15.08 -2.74
CA GLY A 310 -6.26 16.19 -2.64
C GLY A 310 -5.19 15.98 -1.55
N ALA A 311 -4.15 16.83 -1.57
CA ALA A 311 -3.05 16.77 -0.60
C ALA A 311 -3.48 17.01 0.86
N GLY A 312 -4.66 17.60 1.09
CA GLY A 312 -5.26 17.74 2.42
C GLY A 312 -5.86 16.45 2.98
N VAL A 313 -6.18 15.48 2.11
CA VAL A 313 -6.85 14.21 2.46
C VAL A 313 -5.84 13.06 2.45
N VAL A 314 -5.06 12.93 1.37
CA VAL A 314 -3.94 11.99 1.26
C VAL A 314 -2.65 12.79 1.16
N LYS A 315 -1.98 12.96 2.30
CA LYS A 315 -0.80 13.80 2.47
C LYS A 315 0.46 13.15 1.92
N ALA A 316 1.52 13.95 1.82
CA ALA A 316 2.86 13.54 1.40
C ALA A 316 3.38 12.31 2.16
N GLY A 317 3.06 12.14 3.44
CA GLY A 317 3.50 10.98 4.20
C GLY A 317 3.01 9.65 3.62
N VAL A 318 1.81 9.57 3.04
CA VAL A 318 1.35 8.37 2.32
C VAL A 318 2.13 8.18 1.02
N VAL A 319 2.34 9.27 0.28
CA VAL A 319 3.07 9.27 -1.00
C VAL A 319 4.51 8.83 -0.84
N TYR A 320 5.17 9.22 0.24
CA TYR A 320 6.58 8.92 0.49
C TYR A 320 6.79 7.82 1.54
N GLY A 321 5.79 6.97 1.80
CA GLY A 321 5.95 5.77 2.65
C GLY A 321 6.22 6.03 4.14
N THR A 322 5.77 7.17 4.68
CA THR A 322 5.82 7.42 6.12
C THR A 322 4.94 6.42 6.86
N ILE A 323 5.52 5.67 7.80
CA ILE A 323 4.83 4.66 8.60
C ILE A 323 4.05 5.32 9.75
N CYS A 324 2.82 4.86 9.98
CA CYS A 324 1.99 5.24 11.10
C CYS A 324 2.55 4.66 12.41
N ASN A 325 2.65 5.50 13.45
CA ASN A 325 3.17 5.10 14.77
C ASN A 325 4.44 4.25 14.63
N PRO A 326 5.52 4.79 14.03
CA PRO A 326 6.74 4.01 13.86
C PRO A 326 7.19 3.50 15.23
N ALA A 327 7.67 2.27 15.29
CA ALA A 327 8.13 1.69 16.55
C ALA A 327 9.15 2.65 17.21
N PRO A 328 9.06 2.86 18.54
CA PRO A 328 9.96 3.78 19.21
C PRO A 328 11.39 3.26 19.11
N ALA A 329 12.34 4.18 19.09
CA ALA A 329 13.73 3.83 19.28
C ALA A 329 13.93 3.27 20.70
N PHE A 330 14.82 2.30 20.87
CA PHE A 330 15.05 1.63 22.15
C PHE A 330 16.53 1.33 22.41
N THR A 331 16.85 1.04 23.66
CA THR A 331 18.11 0.43 24.09
C THR A 331 17.78 -0.86 24.83
N ALA A 332 18.62 -1.88 24.74
CA ALA A 332 18.35 -3.18 25.36
C ALA A 332 19.52 -3.73 26.20
N PRO A 333 20.16 -2.93 27.09
CA PRO A 333 21.32 -3.38 27.85
C PRO A 333 21.00 -4.56 28.77
N ASP A 334 19.78 -4.59 29.33
CA ASP A 334 19.30 -5.62 30.27
C ASP A 334 18.41 -6.67 29.59
N GLY A 335 18.29 -6.62 28.25
CA GLY A 335 17.33 -7.41 27.49
C GLY A 335 15.90 -6.87 27.55
N LEU A 336 15.14 -7.10 26.49
CA LEU A 336 13.73 -6.74 26.34
C LEU A 336 12.93 -7.98 25.92
N ILE A 337 11.76 -8.19 26.51
CA ILE A 337 10.81 -9.23 26.09
C ILE A 337 10.15 -8.81 24.79
N VAL A 338 10.23 -9.66 23.77
CA VAL A 338 9.59 -9.41 22.47
C VAL A 338 8.07 -9.51 22.60
N GLY A 339 7.35 -8.60 21.92
CA GLY A 339 5.89 -8.50 22.00
C GLY A 339 5.36 -7.81 23.27
N GLN A 340 6.20 -7.60 24.28
CA GLN A 340 5.83 -6.87 25.51
C GLN A 340 6.58 -5.55 25.65
N GLN A 341 7.91 -5.56 25.48
CA GLN A 341 8.79 -4.41 25.70
C GLN A 341 9.43 -3.92 24.40
N VAL A 342 9.61 -4.80 23.42
CA VAL A 342 10.06 -4.46 22.06
C VAL A 342 9.14 -5.11 21.04
N ALA A 343 8.75 -4.36 20.01
CA ALA A 343 7.93 -4.90 18.92
C ALA A 343 8.81 -5.70 17.95
N THR A 344 8.22 -6.68 17.27
CA THR A 344 8.88 -7.34 16.14
C THR A 344 9.14 -6.35 15.00
N GLY A 345 10.11 -6.67 14.15
CA GLY A 345 10.51 -5.88 13.00
C GLY A 345 12.02 -5.75 12.86
N THR A 346 12.45 -5.09 11.79
CA THR A 346 13.86 -4.84 11.51
C THR A 346 14.31 -3.50 12.07
N TYR A 347 15.43 -3.51 12.79
CA TYR A 347 16.00 -2.38 13.49
C TYR A 347 17.46 -2.17 13.10
N VAL A 348 17.88 -0.91 13.15
CA VAL A 348 19.23 -0.45 12.89
C VAL A 348 19.81 0.20 14.13
N SER A 349 21.05 -0.13 14.48
CA SER A 349 21.78 0.52 15.56
C SER A 349 22.50 1.78 15.06
N ALA A 350 22.77 2.73 15.95
CA ALA A 350 23.72 3.79 15.62
C ALA A 350 25.13 3.19 15.43
N ALA A 351 25.84 3.63 14.38
CA ALA A 351 27.22 3.20 14.14
C ALA A 351 28.14 3.55 15.32
N ARG A 352 29.00 2.61 15.72
CA ARG A 352 30.00 2.81 16.78
C ARG A 352 31.41 2.55 16.27
N SER A 353 32.36 3.32 16.79
CA SER A 353 33.79 3.14 16.49
C SER A 353 34.45 2.05 17.33
N PHE A 354 33.71 1.41 18.23
CA PHE A 354 34.15 0.33 19.09
C PHE A 354 33.14 -0.82 19.02
N PRO A 355 33.59 -2.08 19.25
CA PRO A 355 32.72 -3.23 19.14
C PRO A 355 31.50 -3.11 20.06
N CYS A 356 30.37 -3.56 19.54
CA CYS A 356 29.16 -3.78 20.31
C CYS A 356 28.48 -5.03 19.78
N SER A 357 27.74 -5.68 20.67
CA SER A 357 27.05 -6.93 20.47
C SER A 357 25.53 -6.75 20.57
N TRP A 358 24.84 -7.69 19.94
CA TRP A 358 23.42 -7.91 20.11
C TRP A 358 23.16 -9.41 20.08
N VAL A 359 22.10 -9.84 20.73
CA VAL A 359 21.70 -11.25 20.79
C VAL A 359 20.17 -11.39 20.75
N HIS A 360 19.70 -12.39 20.00
CA HIS A 360 18.38 -12.97 20.18
C HIS A 360 18.40 -13.96 21.32
N LEU A 361 17.38 -13.89 22.18
CA LEU A 361 17.27 -14.71 23.38
C LEU A 361 16.08 -15.66 23.27
N ASN A 362 16.23 -16.90 23.76
CA ASN A 362 15.12 -17.84 23.98
C ASN A 362 14.56 -17.78 25.43
N SER A 363 15.23 -17.05 26.33
CA SER A 363 14.88 -16.81 27.72
C SER A 363 15.62 -15.58 28.26
N LEU A 364 15.02 -14.83 29.18
CA LEU A 364 15.70 -13.74 29.91
C LEU A 364 16.51 -14.22 31.12
N ASN A 365 16.54 -15.52 31.40
CA ASN A 365 17.42 -16.06 32.43
C ASN A 365 18.84 -16.20 31.85
N PRO A 366 19.85 -15.44 32.32
CA PRO A 366 21.17 -15.42 31.69
C PRO A 366 21.87 -16.78 31.83
N SER A 367 22.02 -17.45 30.69
CA SER A 367 22.81 -18.68 30.50
C SER A 367 23.44 -18.61 29.10
N PRO A 368 24.62 -19.19 28.84
CA PRO A 368 25.12 -19.33 27.46
C PRO A 368 24.09 -19.99 26.52
N ASP A 369 23.26 -20.88 27.06
CA ASP A 369 22.19 -21.58 26.32
C ASP A 369 21.00 -20.68 25.96
N SER A 370 20.95 -19.45 26.49
CA SER A 370 19.85 -18.52 26.22
C SER A 370 20.02 -17.73 24.94
N VAL A 371 21.22 -17.73 24.33
CA VAL A 371 21.54 -17.03 23.09
C VAL A 371 21.21 -17.91 21.89
N VAL A 372 20.40 -17.38 20.96
CA VAL A 372 20.00 -18.06 19.72
C VAL A 372 20.94 -17.64 18.57
N THR A 373 21.07 -16.34 18.35
CA THR A 373 21.98 -15.72 17.37
C THR A 373 22.52 -14.42 17.93
N GLY A 374 23.69 -13.99 17.47
CA GLY A 374 24.29 -12.72 17.87
C GLY A 374 25.59 -12.43 17.14
N TYR A 375 25.95 -11.15 17.07
CA TYR A 375 27.13 -10.71 16.33
C TYR A 375 27.77 -9.50 17.02
N GLU A 376 29.09 -9.53 17.18
CA GLU A 376 29.90 -8.45 17.73
C GLU A 376 30.84 -7.91 16.67
N SER A 377 30.72 -6.62 16.36
CA SER A 377 31.70 -5.91 15.53
C SER A 377 31.59 -4.39 15.69
N THR A 378 32.50 -3.65 15.08
CA THR A 378 32.39 -2.19 14.96
C THR A 378 31.35 -1.79 13.88
N GLY A 379 30.99 -0.52 13.81
CA GLY A 379 30.06 -0.01 12.79
C GLY A 379 28.58 -0.23 13.13
N GLN A 380 27.72 0.10 12.16
CA GLN A 380 26.26 -0.08 12.25
C GLN A 380 25.89 -1.57 12.24
N LYS A 381 24.78 -1.92 12.90
CA LYS A 381 24.17 -3.26 12.85
C LYS A 381 22.73 -3.15 12.36
N ILE A 382 22.24 -4.18 11.68
CA ILE A 382 20.84 -4.35 11.32
C ILE A 382 20.39 -5.73 11.78
N VAL A 383 19.21 -5.81 12.41
CA VAL A 383 18.66 -7.05 12.97
C VAL A 383 17.14 -7.08 12.80
N THR A 384 16.59 -8.22 12.40
CA THR A 384 15.16 -8.52 12.42
C THR A 384 14.80 -9.29 13.69
N ILE A 385 13.93 -8.69 14.51
CA ILE A 385 13.33 -9.32 15.69
C ILE A 385 11.99 -9.95 15.28
N THR A 386 11.83 -11.24 15.46
CA THR A 386 10.61 -12.01 15.10
C THR A 386 9.86 -12.48 16.34
N GLU A 387 8.64 -13.02 16.15
CA GLU A 387 7.84 -13.57 17.25
C GLU A 387 8.47 -14.84 17.88
N ASP A 388 9.37 -15.50 17.15
CA ASP A 388 10.10 -16.68 17.63
C ASP A 388 11.22 -16.32 18.62
N ASN A 389 11.61 -15.04 18.69
CA ASN A 389 12.55 -14.57 19.69
C ASN A 389 11.81 -14.31 21.01
N TYR A 390 12.26 -14.90 22.11
CA TYR A 390 11.71 -14.58 23.44
C TYR A 390 12.13 -13.18 23.89
N GLY A 391 13.40 -12.82 23.65
CA GLY A 391 13.96 -11.53 24.02
C GLY A 391 15.02 -11.02 23.05
N PHE A 392 15.33 -9.74 23.17
CA PHE A 392 16.43 -9.08 22.47
C PHE A 392 17.29 -8.32 23.46
N ALA A 393 18.60 -8.54 23.46
CA ALA A 393 19.56 -7.77 24.27
C ALA A 393 20.66 -7.20 23.39
N SER A 394 21.15 -6.02 23.75
CA SER A 394 22.24 -5.37 23.04
C SER A 394 22.94 -4.32 23.90
N ASP A 395 24.27 -4.34 23.87
CA ASP A 395 25.12 -3.27 24.42
C ASP A 395 25.42 -2.17 23.39
N CYS A 396 24.92 -2.32 22.16
CA CYS A 396 24.95 -1.29 21.14
C CYS A 396 24.13 -0.08 21.59
N ALA A 397 24.36 1.06 20.94
CA ALA A 397 23.65 2.30 21.22
C ALA A 397 22.16 2.19 20.81
N LEU A 398 21.50 3.34 20.70
CA LEU A 398 20.09 3.43 20.33
C LEU A 398 19.79 2.64 19.03
N TRP A 399 18.82 1.72 19.13
CA TRP A 399 18.21 1.02 18.01
C TRP A 399 17.00 1.79 17.52
N ARG A 400 16.83 1.89 16.20
CA ARG A 400 15.70 2.54 15.55
C ARG A 400 15.09 1.58 14.54
N PRO A 401 13.79 1.71 14.21
CA PRO A 401 13.23 0.96 13.09
C PRO A 401 14.04 1.24 11.83
N ILE A 402 14.25 0.22 10.99
CA ILE A 402 15.11 0.33 9.81
C ILE A 402 14.68 1.44 8.84
N GLN A 403 13.39 1.80 8.80
CA GLN A 403 12.86 2.93 8.00
C GLN A 403 13.31 4.31 8.48
N GLN A 404 13.93 4.38 9.67
CA GLN A 404 14.56 5.57 10.21
C GLN A 404 16.09 5.51 10.10
N ALA A 405 16.63 4.52 9.37
CA ALA A 405 18.04 4.45 9.05
C ALA A 405 18.45 5.72 8.30
N PRO A 406 19.56 6.38 8.68
CA PRO A 406 20.09 7.47 7.90
C PRO A 406 20.55 6.96 6.54
N GLU A 407 20.22 7.67 5.46
CA GLU A 407 20.84 7.47 4.15
C GLU A 407 22.36 7.73 4.23
N LEU A 408 23.13 6.98 3.43
CA LEU A 408 24.56 7.18 3.35
C LEU A 408 24.87 8.32 2.40
N ALA A 409 25.75 9.24 2.84
CA ALA A 409 26.11 10.41 2.05
C ALA A 409 26.75 9.99 0.71
N GLY A 410 26.13 10.40 -0.40
CA GLY A 410 26.65 10.12 -1.75
C GLY A 410 26.62 8.65 -2.17
N GLY A 411 25.86 7.79 -1.48
CA GLY A 411 25.78 6.35 -1.79
C GLY A 411 27.06 5.57 -1.52
N VAL A 412 27.96 6.12 -0.70
CA VAL A 412 29.24 5.53 -0.30
C VAL A 412 29.03 4.65 0.92
N ILE A 413 29.47 3.38 0.86
CA ILE A 413 29.30 2.45 1.97
C ILE A 413 30.54 2.50 2.87
N PRO A 414 30.40 2.87 4.17
CA PRO A 414 31.49 2.87 5.13
C PRO A 414 32.05 1.46 5.34
N GLY A 415 33.34 1.36 5.70
CA GLY A 415 34.04 0.08 5.68
C GLY A 415 33.72 -0.94 6.77
N GLU A 416 32.94 -0.58 7.79
CA GLU A 416 32.52 -1.50 8.85
C GLU A 416 31.02 -1.36 9.10
N GLY A 417 30.29 -2.47 9.02
CA GLY A 417 28.90 -2.56 9.45
C GLY A 417 28.01 -3.34 8.50
N VAL A 418 26.71 -3.25 8.77
CA VAL A 418 25.63 -3.85 7.97
C VAL A 418 24.72 -2.74 7.47
N PHE A 419 24.49 -2.72 6.16
CA PHE A 419 23.82 -1.63 5.45
C PHE A 419 22.64 -2.14 4.63
N LEU A 420 21.58 -1.33 4.54
CA LEU A 420 20.35 -1.68 3.83
C LEU A 420 20.41 -1.24 2.35
N THR A 421 20.38 -2.20 1.43
CA THR A 421 20.29 -1.97 -0.01
C THR A 421 18.90 -1.40 -0.38
N GLY A 422 18.84 -0.51 -1.39
CA GLY A 422 17.61 0.15 -1.83
C GLY A 422 17.06 1.22 -0.86
N HIS A 423 17.77 1.48 0.24
CA HIS A 423 17.42 2.54 1.19
C HIS A 423 18.62 3.35 1.61
N GLN A 424 19.68 2.72 2.16
CA GLN A 424 20.88 3.44 2.59
C GLN A 424 21.84 3.68 1.42
N PHE A 425 21.84 2.79 0.43
CA PHE A 425 22.54 2.89 -0.85
C PHE A 425 21.75 2.13 -1.94
N GLU A 426 22.02 2.41 -3.21
CA GLU A 426 21.32 1.78 -4.36
C GLU A 426 22.03 0.50 -4.84
N PRO A 427 21.31 -0.50 -5.40
CA PRO A 427 21.93 -1.62 -6.09
C PRO A 427 22.93 -1.18 -7.17
N GLY A 428 24.00 -1.94 -7.35
CA GLY A 428 25.00 -1.74 -8.41
C GLY A 428 26.34 -2.38 -8.07
N THR A 429 27.34 -2.09 -8.89
CA THR A 429 28.70 -2.57 -8.69
C THR A 429 29.47 -1.65 -7.77
N TYR A 430 30.07 -2.21 -6.72
CA TYR A 430 30.84 -1.49 -5.71
C TYR A 430 32.27 -1.98 -5.68
N ARG A 431 33.21 -1.04 -5.52
CA ARG A 431 34.64 -1.33 -5.42
C ARG A 431 35.23 -0.79 -4.13
N SER A 432 36.12 -1.55 -3.51
CA SER A 432 36.96 -1.11 -2.40
C SER A 432 38.43 -1.50 -2.59
N ILE A 433 39.33 -0.73 -1.97
CA ILE A 433 40.74 -1.08 -1.82
C ILE A 433 40.96 -1.41 -0.35
N VAL A 434 41.32 -2.66 -0.07
CA VAL A 434 41.42 -3.17 1.30
C VAL A 434 42.56 -2.46 2.04
N PRO A 435 42.28 -1.79 3.18
CA PRO A 435 43.30 -1.11 3.97
C PRO A 435 44.28 -2.10 4.60
N PRO A 436 45.45 -1.63 5.09
CA PRO A 436 46.34 -2.44 5.91
C PRO A 436 45.61 -2.98 7.16
N GLY A 437 45.71 -4.28 7.42
CA GLY A 437 45.03 -4.94 8.55
C GLY A 437 44.91 -6.45 8.35
N ASP A 438 44.03 -7.08 9.12
CA ASP A 438 43.82 -8.54 9.15
C ASP A 438 43.05 -9.09 7.94
N GLY A 439 42.67 -8.21 6.99
CA GLY A 439 41.96 -8.55 5.77
C GLY A 439 40.55 -7.97 5.72
N CYS A 440 39.87 -8.22 4.62
CA CYS A 440 38.50 -7.81 4.30
C CYS A 440 37.61 -9.05 4.28
N TYR A 441 36.41 -8.93 4.83
CA TYR A 441 35.30 -9.85 4.67
C TYR A 441 34.03 -9.08 4.31
N TRP A 442 33.26 -9.60 3.36
CA TRP A 442 31.99 -9.01 2.94
C TRP A 442 30.97 -10.11 2.64
N GLU A 443 29.70 -9.73 2.74
CA GLU A 443 28.57 -10.61 2.49
C GLU A 443 27.35 -9.82 1.99
N THR A 444 26.65 -10.34 0.98
CA THR A 444 25.30 -9.90 0.60
C THR A 444 24.26 -10.86 1.18
N MET A 445 23.10 -10.34 1.57
CA MET A 445 22.09 -11.11 2.29
C MET A 445 20.67 -10.78 1.86
N SER A 446 19.79 -11.77 1.92
CA SER A 446 18.36 -11.65 1.61
C SER A 446 17.53 -11.14 2.78
N GLY A 447 18.07 -11.15 4.01
CA GLY A 447 17.39 -10.70 5.22
C GLY A 447 18.35 -10.39 6.37
N PHE A 448 17.78 -10.16 7.56
CA PHE A 448 18.53 -9.76 8.76
C PHE A 448 18.10 -10.55 10.00
N GLU A 449 17.52 -11.74 9.83
CA GLU A 449 17.30 -12.66 10.96
C GLU A 449 18.59 -13.35 11.41
N TRP A 450 19.64 -13.24 10.59
CA TRP A 450 20.96 -13.83 10.71
C TRP A 450 20.91 -15.37 10.68
N LEU A 451 20.11 -15.89 9.75
CA LEU A 451 20.06 -17.30 9.43
C LEU A 451 21.14 -17.63 8.39
N LEU A 452 21.74 -18.82 8.48
CA LEU A 452 22.79 -19.25 7.53
C LEU A 452 22.32 -19.28 6.06
N GLU A 453 21.02 -19.37 5.84
CA GLU A 453 20.39 -19.39 4.51
C GLU A 453 20.11 -17.99 3.95
N GLU A 454 20.27 -16.93 4.74
CA GLU A 454 20.09 -15.56 4.27
C GLU A 454 21.31 -15.05 3.48
N THR A 455 22.49 -15.64 3.68
CA THR A 455 23.71 -15.35 2.91
C THR A 455 23.51 -15.66 1.43
N MET A 456 23.64 -14.64 0.57
CA MET A 456 23.50 -14.78 -0.89
C MET A 456 24.86 -14.91 -1.59
N ASP A 457 25.80 -14.03 -1.24
CA ASP A 457 27.19 -14.11 -1.69
C ASP A 457 28.13 -13.62 -0.58
N SER A 458 29.37 -14.09 -0.58
CA SER A 458 30.37 -13.64 0.39
C SER A 458 31.78 -13.77 -0.17
N GLY A 459 32.68 -12.96 0.36
CA GLY A 459 34.08 -13.00 -0.06
C GLY A 459 35.03 -12.46 0.99
N ALA A 460 36.30 -12.80 0.82
CA ALA A 460 37.38 -12.30 1.65
C ALA A 460 38.57 -11.88 0.78
N ALA A 461 39.32 -10.88 1.24
CA ALA A 461 40.49 -10.38 0.54
C ALA A 461 41.59 -9.92 1.49
N ALA A 462 42.85 -10.08 1.09
CA ALA A 462 43.99 -9.63 1.87
C ALA A 462 44.17 -8.10 1.79
N ALA A 463 44.89 -7.54 2.77
CA ALA A 463 45.29 -6.14 2.75
C ALA A 463 45.96 -5.73 1.43
N GLY A 464 45.57 -4.57 0.90
CA GLY A 464 46.07 -4.02 -0.36
C GLY A 464 45.41 -4.58 -1.62
N ALA A 465 44.54 -5.59 -1.52
CA ALA A 465 43.77 -6.07 -2.65
C ALA A 465 42.68 -5.07 -3.08
N GLU A 466 42.39 -5.03 -4.37
CA GLU A 466 41.17 -4.40 -4.89
C GLU A 466 40.06 -5.46 -4.93
N VAL A 467 38.88 -5.12 -4.42
CA VAL A 467 37.71 -6.00 -4.39
C VAL A 467 36.54 -5.30 -5.05
N THR A 468 35.79 -6.04 -5.87
CA THR A 468 34.57 -5.57 -6.53
C THR A 468 33.43 -6.52 -6.20
N VAL A 469 32.25 -5.98 -5.90
CA VAL A 469 31.04 -6.73 -5.56
C VAL A 469 29.87 -6.17 -6.36
N ASP A 470 29.11 -7.04 -7.02
CA ASP A 470 27.88 -6.68 -7.70
C ASP A 470 26.70 -6.91 -6.75
N ILE A 471 26.04 -5.83 -6.31
CA ILE A 471 24.88 -5.89 -5.42
C ILE A 471 23.61 -5.65 -6.24
N THR A 472 22.75 -6.64 -6.30
CA THR A 472 21.48 -6.66 -7.03
C THR A 472 20.32 -6.11 -6.19
N ALA A 473 19.17 -5.88 -6.82
CA ALA A 473 17.98 -5.38 -6.12
C ALA A 473 17.32 -6.43 -5.21
N ASP A 474 17.63 -7.71 -5.41
CA ASP A 474 17.10 -8.81 -4.59
C ASP A 474 17.91 -9.02 -3.29
N GLU A 475 19.10 -8.41 -3.19
CA GLU A 475 19.97 -8.48 -2.02
C GLU A 475 19.63 -7.37 -1.05
N THR A 476 18.82 -7.69 -0.03
CA THR A 476 18.33 -6.78 0.99
C THR A 476 19.45 -6.08 1.79
N GLY A 477 20.55 -6.78 2.08
CA GLY A 477 21.60 -6.26 2.95
C GLY A 477 23.01 -6.46 2.42
N PHE A 478 23.94 -5.62 2.89
CA PHE A 478 25.37 -5.76 2.66
C PHE A 478 26.15 -5.58 3.96
N LEU A 479 26.86 -6.63 4.36
CA LEU A 479 27.78 -6.65 5.48
C LEU A 479 29.21 -6.46 4.96
N THR A 480 29.97 -5.62 5.65
CA THR A 480 31.39 -5.47 5.37
C THR A 480 32.19 -5.25 6.65
N SER A 481 33.35 -5.90 6.71
CA SER A 481 34.31 -5.75 7.80
C SER A 481 35.74 -5.77 7.25
N GLY A 482 36.58 -4.84 7.69
CA GLY A 482 37.98 -4.71 7.29
C GLY A 482 38.21 -4.26 5.85
N CYS A 483 37.16 -4.01 5.07
CA CYS A 483 37.28 -3.77 3.62
C CYS A 483 37.61 -2.33 3.25
N GLY A 484 37.48 -1.38 4.16
CA GLY A 484 37.56 0.04 3.82
C GLY A 484 36.32 0.53 3.06
N THR A 485 36.39 1.74 2.51
CA THR A 485 35.22 2.40 1.93
C THR A 485 34.86 1.83 0.56
N TRP A 486 33.61 1.43 0.37
CA TRP A 486 33.10 0.99 -0.93
C TRP A 486 32.52 2.15 -1.72
N THR A 487 32.92 2.25 -2.98
CA THR A 487 32.44 3.27 -3.92
C THR A 487 31.77 2.59 -5.10
N ARG A 488 30.59 3.07 -5.49
CA ARG A 488 29.90 2.58 -6.68
C ARG A 488 30.71 2.89 -7.93
N ILE A 489 30.80 1.93 -8.85
CA ILE A 489 31.46 2.06 -10.15
C ILE A 489 30.48 1.71 -11.27
N GLY A 490 30.45 2.54 -12.32
CA GLY A 490 29.41 2.50 -13.35
C GLY A 490 28.22 3.37 -12.96
#